data_AF-A0A3L7W0D2-F1
#
_entry.id   AF-A0A3L7W0D2-F1
#
_cell.length_a   1.000
_cell.length_b   1.000
_cell.length_c   1.000
_cell.angle_alpha   90.00
_cell.angle_beta   90.00
_cell.angle_gamma   90.00
#
_symmetry.space_group_name_H-M   'P 1'
#
loop_
_entity.id
_entity.type
_entity.pdbx_description
1 polymer ?
#
loop_
_entity_poly.entity_id
_entity_poly.type
_entity_poly.pdbx_seq_one_letter_code
_entity_poly.pdbx_strand_id
1 'polypeptide(L)' 'MADKPNNDLVPAQWKSLFTNEEWMIHGIVVKSMYGFGAIALVAHILIWSWKPWF' A
#
# COMPACT_ATOMS: atom_id res chain seq x y z
N MET A 1 15.33 -21.25 -22.68
CA MET A 1 15.59 -20.28 -21.60
C MET A 1 14.32 -19.47 -21.46
N ALA A 2 13.54 -19.64 -20.39
CA ALA A 2 12.32 -18.86 -20.20
C ALA A 2 12.70 -17.37 -20.21
N ASP A 3 12.00 -16.60 -21.04
CA ASP A 3 12.04 -15.14 -21.02
C ASP A 3 11.79 -14.66 -19.60
N LYS A 4 12.79 -14.03 -18.98
CA LYS A 4 12.58 -13.40 -17.68
C LYS A 4 11.52 -12.32 -17.88
N PRO A 5 10.44 -12.29 -17.06
CA PRO A 5 9.49 -11.20 -17.13
C PRO A 5 10.24 -9.88 -16.96
N ASN A 6 9.97 -8.93 -17.85
CA ASN A 6 10.57 -7.60 -17.79
C ASN A 6 10.08 -6.91 -16.51
N ASN A 7 11.00 -6.61 -15.59
CA ASN A 7 10.73 -6.01 -14.29
C ASN A 7 11.37 -4.61 -14.15
N ASP A 8 11.53 -3.87 -15.24
CA ASP A 8 12.33 -2.63 -15.27
C ASP A 8 11.73 -1.46 -14.49
N LEU A 9 10.46 -1.53 -14.11
CA LEU A 9 9.77 -0.51 -13.30
C LEU A 9 9.90 -0.78 -11.80
N VAL A 10 10.40 -1.97 -11.42
CA VAL A 10 10.57 -2.37 -10.03
C VAL A 10 11.93 -1.90 -9.51
N PRO A 11 11.98 -1.21 -8.34
CA PRO A 11 13.25 -0.82 -7.73
C PRO A 11 14.18 -2.01 -7.47
N ALA A 12 15.48 -1.77 -7.50
CA ALA A 12 16.51 -2.81 -7.42
C ALA A 12 16.34 -3.75 -6.21
N GLN A 13 16.02 -3.22 -5.03
CA GLN A 13 15.83 -4.04 -3.82
C GLN A 13 14.61 -4.98 -3.88
N TRP A 14 13.65 -4.73 -4.77
CA TRP A 14 12.38 -5.48 -4.86
C TRP A 14 12.24 -6.28 -6.16
N LYS A 15 13.22 -6.18 -7.07
CA LYS A 15 13.17 -6.78 -8.43
C LYS A 15 13.10 -8.32 -8.42
N SER A 16 13.54 -8.96 -7.33
CA SER A 16 13.45 -10.42 -7.13
C SER A 16 12.08 -10.89 -6.66
N LEU A 17 11.27 -9.99 -6.09
CA LEU A 17 10.00 -10.34 -5.44
C LEU A 17 8.79 -9.98 -6.28
N PHE A 18 8.91 -9.00 -7.18
CA PHE A 18 7.79 -8.50 -7.96
C PHE A 18 8.12 -8.39 -9.44
N THR A 19 7.11 -8.68 -10.25
CA THR A 19 7.02 -8.26 -11.64
C THR A 19 6.48 -6.83 -11.76
N ASN A 20 6.57 -6.24 -12.96
CA ASN A 20 6.03 -4.89 -13.20
C ASN A 20 4.52 -4.78 -12.87
N GLU A 21 3.73 -5.80 -13.21
CA GLU A 21 2.29 -5.82 -12.93
C GLU A 21 2.00 -5.90 -11.44
N GLU A 22 2.66 -6.84 -10.74
CA GLU A 22 2.49 -6.99 -9.29
C GLU A 22 2.94 -5.74 -8.53
N TRP A 23 4.01 -5.09 -8.99
CA TRP A 23 4.49 -3.83 -8.40
C TRP A 23 3.50 -2.69 -8.57
N MET A 24 2.81 -2.61 -9.72
CA MET A 24 1.74 -1.64 -9.95
C MET A 24 0.59 -1.86 -8.98
N ILE A 25 0.12 -3.10 -8.81
CA ILE A 25 -0.97 -3.42 -7.88
C ILE A 25 -0.56 -3.15 -6.44
N HIS A 26 0.64 -3.58 -6.04
CA HIS A 26 1.19 -3.31 -4.71
C HIS A 26 1.22 -1.80 -4.41
N GLY A 27 1.66 -0.99 -5.38
CA GLY A 27 1.65 0.46 -5.27
C GLY A 27 0.26 1.06 -5.03
N ILE A 28 -0.77 0.55 -5.72
CA ILE A 28 -2.16 0.97 -5.56
C ILE A 28 -2.67 0.62 -4.16
N VAL A 29 -2.46 -0.62 -3.72
CA VAL A 29 -2.95 -1.13 -2.43
C VAL A 29 -2.27 -0.41 -1.26
N VAL A 30 -0.96 -0.18 -1.32
CA VAL A 30 -0.25 0.53 -0.25
C VAL A 30 -0.72 1.98 -0.14
N LYS A 31 -0.90 2.67 -1.27
CA LYS A 31 -1.41 4.05 -1.27
C LYS A 31 -2.84 4.12 -0.75
N SER A 32 -3.72 3.22 -1.16
CA SER A 32 -5.11 3.19 -0.69
C SER A 32 -5.20 2.81 0.79
N MET A 33 -4.38 1.88 1.26
CA MET A 33 -4.30 1.49 2.68
C MET A 33 -3.86 2.67 3.55
N TYR A 34 -2.84 3.43 3.15
CA TYR A 34 -2.45 4.64 3.87
C TYR A 34 -3.55 5.70 3.89
N GLY A 35 -4.23 5.91 2.76
CA GLY A 35 -5.37 6.83 2.68
C GLY A 35 -6.50 6.42 3.62
N PHE A 36 -6.92 5.15 3.59
CA PHE A 36 -7.93 4.61 4.49
C PHE A 36 -7.50 4.70 5.96
N GLY A 37 -6.28 4.30 6.28
CA GLY A 37 -5.74 4.33 7.64
C GLY A 37 -5.73 5.75 8.23
N ALA A 38 -5.35 6.75 7.45
CA ALA A 38 -5.39 8.16 7.87
C ALA A 38 -6.82 8.62 8.17
N ILE A 39 -7.78 8.30 7.29
CA ILE A 39 -9.19 8.65 7.49
C ILE A 39 -9.74 7.94 8.73
N ALA A 40 -9.48 6.65 8.86
CA ALA A 40 -9.93 5.86 10.00
C ALA A 40 -9.38 6.44 11.32
N LEU A 41 -8.09 6.75 11.38
CA LEU A 41 -7.46 7.36 12.57
C LEU A 41 -8.13 8.68 12.94
N VAL A 42 -8.36 9.57 11.98
CA VAL A 42 -9.06 10.84 12.21
C VAL A 42 -10.48 10.61 12.72
N ALA A 43 -11.22 9.68 12.12
CA ALA A 43 -12.57 9.34 12.55
C ALA A 43 -12.60 8.82 14.00
N HIS A 44 -11.65 7.95 14.37
CA HIS A 44 -11.57 7.43 15.73
C HIS A 44 -11.23 8.55 16.73
N ILE A 45 -10.29 9.44 16.41
CA ILE A 45 -9.96 10.58 17.28
C ILE A 45 -11.18 11.51 17.45
N LEU A 46 -11.90 11.81 16.38
CA LEU A 46 -13.07 12.70 16.40
C LEU A 46 -14.18 12.14 17.29
N ILE A 47 -14.60 10.90 17.05
CA ILE A 47 -15.65 10.29 17.88
C ILE A 47 -15.13 10.17 19.33
N TRP A 48 -13.84 9.87 19.54
CA TRP A 48 -13.29 9.69 20.89
C TRP A 48 -13.28 11.01 21.65
N SER A 49 -13.01 12.12 20.95
CA SER A 49 -13.13 13.45 21.53
C SER A 49 -14.57 13.84 21.88
N TRP A 50 -15.56 13.37 21.11
CA TRP A 50 -16.98 13.67 21.38
C TRP A 50 -17.55 12.81 22.51
N LYS A 51 -17.33 11.49 22.43
CA LYS A 51 -17.76 10.53 23.43
C LYS A 51 -16.62 9.54 23.62
N PRO A 52 -15.70 9.79 24.56
CA PRO A 52 -14.57 8.90 24.76
C PRO A 52 -15.07 7.51 25.11
N TRP A 53 -14.55 6.53 24.39
CA TRP A 53 -14.71 5.13 24.70
C TRP A 53 -13.34 4.56 25.05
N PHE A 54 -13.31 3.80 26.16
CA PHE A 54 -12.36 2.78 26.53
C PHE A 54 -12.99 1.96 27.66
#